data_AF-A0A4R2IA35-F1
#
_entry.id   AF-A0A4R2IA35-F1
#
_cell.length_a   1.000
_cell.length_b   1.000
_cell.length_c   1.000
_cell.angle_alpha   90.00
_cell.angle_beta   90.00
_cell.angle_gamma   90.00
#
_symmetry.space_group_name_H-M   'P 1'
#
loop_
_entity.id
_entity.type
_entity.pdbx_description
1 polymer ?
#
loop_
_entity_poly.entity_id
_entity_poly.type
_entity_poly.pdbx_seq_one_letter_code
_entity_poly.pdbx_strand_id
1 'polypeptide(L)' 'MVTGNDGQRITGTVVERPALQLFEDAAGNEGFNAVVRIDDPAAPPWTAHVWLSDIGDVDRLID' A
#
# COMPACT_ATOMS: atom_id res chain seq x y z
N MET A 1 -10.01 -0.79 2.34
CA MET A 1 -9.56 0.59 2.48
C MET A 1 -8.27 0.58 3.27
N VAL A 2 -7.29 1.34 2.83
CA VAL A 2 -6.02 1.56 3.52
C VAL A 2 -6.01 3.00 3.97
N THR A 3 -5.66 3.23 5.24
CA THR A 3 -5.39 4.57 5.76
C THR A 3 -3.89 4.68 6.04
N GLY A 4 -3.25 5.67 5.40
CA GLY A 4 -1.84 5.96 5.59
C GLY A 4 -1.55 6.59 6.96
N ASN A 5 -0.28 6.57 7.37
CA ASN A 5 0.18 7.22 8.61
C ASN A 5 -0.05 8.74 8.61
N ASP A 6 -0.19 9.35 7.44
CA ASP A 6 -0.53 10.76 7.22
C ASP A 6 -2.06 11.03 7.19
N GLY A 7 -2.87 9.98 7.33
CA GLY A 7 -4.32 10.05 7.26
C GLY A 7 -4.90 9.97 5.85
N GLN A 8 -4.08 9.87 4.79
CA GLN A 8 -4.57 9.67 3.44
C GLN A 8 -5.31 8.33 3.34
N ARG A 9 -6.45 8.31 2.63
CA ARG A 9 -7.25 7.09 2.44
C ARG A 9 -7.22 6.63 1.00
N ILE A 10 -7.01 5.33 0.82
CA ILE A 10 -7.03 4.65 -0.47
C ILE A 10 -8.06 3.52 -0.41
N THR A 11 -9.05 3.57 -1.30
CA THR A 11 -10.03 2.50 -1.52
C THR A 11 -9.68 1.73 -2.79
N GLY A 12 -10.28 0.55 -2.95
CA GLY A 12 -10.08 -0.27 -4.15
C GLY A 12 -9.90 -1.75 -3.84
N THR A 13 -9.58 -2.49 -4.89
CA THR A 13 -9.34 -3.93 -4.85
C THR A 13 -7.84 -4.20 -4.77
N VAL A 14 -7.43 -5.09 -3.86
CA VAL A 14 -6.06 -5.62 -3.84
C VAL A 14 -5.90 -6.57 -5.03
N VAL A 15 -5.18 -6.11 -6.06
CA VAL A 15 -4.95 -6.88 -7.30
C VAL A 15 -3.63 -7.63 -7.28
N GLU A 16 -2.67 -7.16 -6.48
CA GLU A 16 -1.41 -7.85 -6.21
C GLU A 16 -1.17 -7.90 -4.69
N ARG A 17 -1.03 -9.11 -4.15
CA ARG A 17 -0.79 -9.30 -2.71
C ARG A 17 0.65 -8.93 -2.37
N PRO A 18 0.90 -8.20 -1.27
CA PRO A 18 2.25 -7.87 -0.86
C PRO A 18 3.01 -9.14 -0.45
N ALA A 19 4.31 -9.17 -0.76
CA ALA A 19 5.25 -10.17 -0.25
C ALA A 19 6.41 -9.46 0.44
N LEU A 20 6.73 -9.88 1.67
CA LEU A 20 7.88 -9.34 2.39
C LEU A 20 9.18 -9.65 1.63
N GLN A 21 9.99 -8.62 1.45
CA GLN A 21 11.28 -8.68 0.75
C GLN A 21 12.28 -7.80 1.48
N LEU A 22 13.57 -8.04 1.25
CA LEU A 22 14.64 -7.16 1.69
C LEU A 22 14.74 -5.97 0.72
N PHE A 23 14.72 -4.76 1.26
CA PHE A 23 14.92 -3.51 0.55
C PHE A 23 16.13 -2.77 1.14
N GLU A 24 16.79 -1.98 0.30
CA GLU A 24 17.87 -1.08 0.70
C GLU A 24 17.37 0.37 0.51
N ASP A 25 17.54 1.21 1.53
CA ASP A 25 17.20 2.64 1.43
C ASP A 25 18.32 3.46 0.78
N ALA A 26 18.07 4.76 0.55
CA ALA A 26 19.05 5.64 -0.10
C ALA A 26 20.34 5.88 0.72
N ALA A 27 20.36 5.52 2.01
CA ALA A 27 21.53 5.59 2.88
C ALA A 27 22.27 4.23 2.96
N GLY A 28 21.79 3.20 2.24
CA GLY A 28 22.37 1.86 2.23
C GLY A 28 21.92 0.99 3.40
N ASN A 29 20.89 1.39 4.16
CA ASN A 29 20.37 0.55 5.23
C ASN A 29 19.44 -0.52 4.66
N GLU A 30 19.66 -1.77 5.07
CA GLU A 30 18.79 -2.89 4.72
C GLU A 30 17.62 -3.02 5.71
N GLY A 31 16.44 -3.35 5.19
CA GLY A 31 15.25 -3.61 5.99
C GLY A 31 14.20 -4.42 5.24
N PHE A 32 13.26 -5.00 5.96
CA PHE A 32 12.12 -5.70 5.34
C PHE A 32 10.96 -4.73 5.08
N ASN A 33 10.37 -4.83 3.90
CA ASN A 33 9.12 -4.15 3.56
C ASN A 33 8.35 -4.97 2.52
N ALA A 34 7.22 -4.44 2.06
CA ALA A 34 6.52 -4.91 0.88
C ALA A 34 5.71 -3.77 0.25
N VAL A 35 5.33 -3.95 -1.01
CA VAL A 35 4.42 -3.05 -1.73
C VAL A 35 3.13 -3.79 -2.02
N VAL A 36 1.98 -3.16 -1.73
CA VAL A 36 0.67 -3.64 -2.18
C VAL A 36 0.19 -2.80 -3.37
N ARG A 37 -0.42 -3.45 -4.36
CA ARG A 37 -1.12 -2.77 -5.44
C ARG A 37 -2.62 -2.78 -5.20
N ILE A 38 -3.20 -1.59 -5.20
CA ILE A 38 -4.64 -1.36 -5.06
C ILE A 38 -5.13 -0.67 -6.33
N ASP A 39 -6.15 -1.26 -6.96
CA ASP A 39 -6.81 -0.67 -8.12
C ASP A 39 -8.22 -0.16 -7.77
N ASP A 40 -8.54 1.08 -8.15
CA ASP A 40 -9.86 1.71 -8.05
C ASP A 40 -10.23 2.41 -9.37
N PRO A 41 -11.08 1.79 -10.21
CA PRO A 41 -11.52 2.38 -11.47
C PRO A 41 -12.27 3.72 -11.33
N ALA A 42 -12.78 4.05 -10.14
CA ALA A 42 -13.45 5.31 -9.89
C ALA A 42 -12.46 6.46 -9.58
N ALA A 43 -11.18 6.16 -9.34
CA ALA A 43 -10.16 7.13 -8.93
C ALA A 43 -8.92 7.10 -9.86
N PRO A 44 -8.91 7.84 -10.98
CA PRO A 44 -7.72 7.99 -11.83
C PRO A 44 -6.49 8.46 -11.03
N PRO A 45 -5.29 7.88 -11.24
CA PRO A 45 -4.87 7.01 -12.35
C PRO A 45 -5.22 5.51 -12.20
N TRP A 46 -6.20 5.18 -11.35
CA TRP A 46 -6.73 3.84 -11.06
C TRP A 46 -5.81 2.93 -10.26
N THR A 47 -4.50 3.09 -10.35
CA THR A 47 -3.55 2.20 -9.66
C THR A 47 -2.77 2.98 -8.59
N ALA A 48 -2.75 2.43 -7.38
CA ALA A 48 -1.91 2.88 -6.28
C ALA A 48 -0.95 1.75 -5.86
N HIS A 49 0.34 2.09 -5.73
CA HIS A 49 1.34 1.25 -5.09
C HIS A 49 1.63 1.84 -3.72
N VAL A 50 1.45 1.05 -2.66
CA VAL A 50 1.56 1.52 -1.27
C VAL A 50 2.57 0.66 -0.53
N TRP A 51 3.53 1.28 0.12
CA TRP A 51 4.44 0.60 1.04
C TRP A 51 3.70 0.18 2.30
N LEU A 52 3.91 -1.05 2.78
CA LEU A 52 3.27 -1.49 4.02
C LEU A 52 3.71 -0.66 5.23
N SER A 53 4.93 -0.14 5.23
CA SER A 53 5.43 0.78 6.26
C SER A 53 4.63 2.09 6.37
N ASP A 54 3.96 2.50 5.29
CA ASP A 54 3.22 3.76 5.24
C ASP A 54 1.76 3.57 5.66
N ILE A 55 1.31 2.33 5.86
CA ILE A 55 -0.05 1.98 6.25
C ILE A 55 -0.19 2.05 7.76
N GLY A 56 -1.10 2.91 8.24
CA GLY A 56 -1.47 2.99 9.64
C GLY A 56 -2.66 2.10 10.01
N ASP A 57 -3.59 1.87 9.08
CA ASP A 57 -4.80 1.07 9.32
C ASP A 57 -5.36 0.43 8.04
N VAL A 58 -6.09 -0.69 8.20
CA VAL A 58 -6.72 -1.44 7.11
C VAL A 58 -8.13 -1.85 7.49
N ASP A 59 -9.10 -1.31 6.76
CA ASP A 59 -10.51 -1.69 6.87
C ASP A 59 -10.94 -2.56 5.69
N ARG A 60 -11.74 -3.59 5.98
CA ARG A 60 -12.43 -4.34 4.92
C ARG A 60 -13.55 -3.48 4.35
N LEU A 61 -13.61 -3.35 3.02
CA LEU A 61 -14.79 -2.82 2.35
C LEU A 61 -15.90 -3.85 2.45
N ILE A 62 -17.06 -3.46 2.98
CA ILE A 62 -18.26 -4.30 3.05
C ILE A 62 -19.10 -3.95 1.82
N ASP A 63 -19.51 -4.97 1.07
CA ASP A 63 -20.41 -4.84 -0.08
C ASP A 63 -21.85 -4.54 0.36
#